data_AF-D7C159-F1
#
_entry.id   AF-D7C159-F1
#
_cell.length_a   1.000
_cell.length_b   1.000
_cell.length_c   1.000
_cell.angle_alpha   90.00
_cell.angle_beta   90.00
_cell.angle_gamma   90.00
#
_symmetry.space_group_name_H-M   'P 1'
#
loop_
_entity.id
_entity.type
_entity.pdbx_description
1 polymer ?
#
loop_
_entity_poly.entity_id
_entity_poly.type
_entity_poly.pdbx_seq_one_letter_code
_entity_poly.pdbx_strand_id
1 'polypeptide(L)'
;MALALPGTAEAGTQDYAAVFTYNGHAVNVRDEATTSSAKIGSIPAADSWPCFTSNGCYTKAGGSYTCWSGGPSGNRWVKVAWGDFYGWVPQSCVRIGRA
;
A
#
# COMPACT_ATOMS: atom_id res chain seq x y z
N MET A 1 -14.43 -32.33 -31.63
CA MET A 1 -15.00 -31.15 -30.95
C MET A 1 -14.41 -31.11 -29.55
N ALA A 2 -13.45 -30.22 -29.30
CA ALA A 2 -12.93 -29.99 -27.96
C ALA A 2 -13.55 -28.68 -27.45
N LEU A 3 -14.30 -28.76 -26.35
CA LEU A 3 -14.85 -27.60 -25.65
C LEU A 3 -13.71 -26.94 -24.86
N ALA A 4 -13.29 -25.76 -25.30
CA ALA A 4 -12.39 -24.92 -24.54
C ALA A 4 -13.14 -24.37 -23.32
N LEU A 5 -12.57 -24.58 -22.12
CA LEU A 5 -13.03 -23.98 -20.87
C LEU A 5 -12.96 -22.44 -20.99
N PRO A 6 -13.92 -21.69 -20.41
CA PRO A 6 -13.84 -20.23 -20.41
C PRO A 6 -12.53 -19.83 -19.74
N GLY A 7 -11.75 -19.02 -20.47
CA GLY A 7 -10.40 -18.64 -20.11
C GLY A 7 -10.32 -18.20 -18.67
N THR A 8 -9.40 -18.82 -17.93
CA THR A 8 -8.75 -18.18 -16.80
C THR A 8 -8.36 -16.78 -17.28
N ALA A 9 -9.04 -15.75 -16.78
CA ALA A 9 -8.64 -14.39 -17.07
C ALA A 9 -7.16 -14.30 -16.70
N GLU A 10 -6.30 -14.15 -17.72
CA GLU A 10 -4.90 -13.84 -17.50
C GLU A 10 -4.94 -12.59 -16.63
N ALA A 11 -4.34 -12.67 -15.44
CA ALA A 11 -4.12 -11.49 -14.62
C ALA A 11 -3.28 -10.56 -15.48
N GLY A 12 -3.94 -9.66 -16.22
CA GLY A 12 -3.27 -8.67 -17.04
C GLY A 12 -2.31 -7.97 -16.10
N THR A 13 -1.01 -8.06 -16.36
CA THR A 13 0.03 -7.49 -15.52
C THR A 13 -0.33 -6.02 -15.33
N GLN A 14 -0.91 -5.67 -14.17
CA GLN A 14 -1.44 -4.35 -13.95
C GLN A 14 -0.27 -3.48 -13.54
N ASP A 15 0.48 -2.96 -14.53
CA ASP A 15 1.65 -2.09 -14.31
C ASP A 15 1.22 -0.75 -13.69
N TYR A 16 1.01 -0.74 -12.38
CA TYR A 16 0.77 0.44 -11.58
C TYR A 16 1.72 0.50 -10.40
N ALA A 17 2.07 1.72 -9.99
CA ALA A 17 2.81 1.92 -8.77
C ALA A 17 2.00 1.46 -7.55
N ALA A 18 2.58 0.57 -6.73
CA ALA A 18 1.94 -0.04 -5.59
C ALA A 18 2.85 -0.04 -4.36
N VAL A 19 2.22 -0.10 -3.18
CA VAL A 19 2.91 -0.42 -1.94
C VAL A 19 2.73 -1.89 -1.62
N PHE A 20 3.80 -2.54 -1.18
CA PHE A 20 3.83 -3.92 -0.73
C PHE A 20 4.17 -3.92 0.74
N THR A 21 3.42 -4.67 1.55
CA THR A 21 3.76 -4.80 2.98
C THR A 21 5.17 -5.34 3.17
N TYR A 22 5.94 -4.73 4.08
CA TYR A 22 7.31 -5.14 4.32
C TYR A 22 7.38 -6.23 5.41
N ASN A 23 8.17 -7.28 5.14
CA ASN A 23 8.48 -8.35 6.09
C ASN A 23 7.22 -9.02 6.69
N GLY A 24 6.15 -9.15 5.88
CA GLY A 24 4.92 -9.84 6.31
C GLY A 24 4.16 -9.12 7.43
N HIS A 25 4.39 -7.82 7.65
CA HIS A 25 3.65 -7.04 8.64
C HIS A 25 2.51 -6.26 7.98
N ALA A 26 1.30 -6.42 8.52
CA ALA A 26 0.17 -5.60 8.14
C ALA A 26 0.44 -4.12 8.46
N VAL A 27 -0.06 -3.23 7.61
CA VAL A 27 0.16 -1.78 7.72
C VAL A 27 -1.17 -1.06 7.82
N ASN A 28 -1.29 -0.19 8.83
CA ASN A 28 -2.49 0.63 9.01
C ASN A 28 -2.52 1.76 7.99
N VAL A 29 -3.67 1.96 7.36
CA VAL A 29 -3.96 3.09 6.49
C VAL A 29 -4.64 4.18 7.30
N ARG A 30 -4.10 5.39 7.24
CA ARG A 30 -4.58 6.54 8.02
C ARG A 30 -5.13 7.64 7.12
N ASP A 31 -6.06 8.42 7.66
CA ASP A 31 -6.66 9.55 6.96
C ASP A 31 -5.63 10.64 6.63
N GLU A 32 -4.69 10.88 7.56
CA GLU A 32 -3.58 11.80 7.38
C GLU A 32 -2.22 11.14 7.64
N ALA A 33 -1.16 11.81 7.18
CA ALA A 33 0.23 11.37 7.31
C ALA A 33 0.78 11.58 8.73
N THR A 34 0.11 11.01 9.74
CA THR A 34 0.54 11.08 11.14
C THR A 34 -0.03 9.93 11.94
N THR A 35 0.70 9.49 12.97
CA THR A 35 0.26 8.41 13.87
C THR A 35 -0.89 8.81 14.80
N SER A 36 -1.18 10.11 14.93
CA SER A 36 -2.32 10.63 15.68
C SER A 36 -3.63 10.67 14.87
N SER A 37 -3.55 10.51 13.54
CA SER A 37 -4.73 10.55 12.67
C SER A 37 -5.52 9.25 12.73
N ALA A 38 -6.82 9.30 12.42
CA ALA A 38 -7.69 8.14 12.43
C ALA A 38 -7.19 7.04 11.48
N LYS A 39 -7.36 5.79 11.91
CA LYS A 39 -7.13 4.63 11.04
C LYS A 39 -8.41 4.40 10.23
N ILE A 40 -8.31 4.48 8.92
CA ILE A 40 -9.43 4.29 7.99
C ILE A 40 -9.45 2.90 7.37
N GLY A 41 -8.36 2.14 7.52
CA GLY A 41 -8.24 0.79 7.02
C GLY A 41 -6.90 0.15 7.39
N SER A 42 -6.66 -1.03 6.85
CA SER A 42 -5.42 -1.77 7.03
C SER A 42 -5.13 -2.61 5.81
N ILE A 43 -3.89 -2.55 5.31
CA ILE A 43 -3.38 -3.46 4.29
C ILE A 43 -2.90 -4.73 5.01
N PRO A 44 -3.47 -5.90 4.69
CA PRO A 44 -3.06 -7.15 5.31
C PRO A 44 -1.63 -7.54 4.95
N ALA A 45 -1.04 -8.39 5.79
CA ALA A 45 0.30 -8.93 5.56
C ALA A 45 0.37 -9.69 4.23
N ALA A 46 1.47 -9.52 3.50
CA ALA A 46 1.72 -10.08 2.16
C ALA A 46 0.78 -9.56 1.05
N ASP A 47 0.01 -8.50 1.34
CA ASP A 47 -0.83 -7.85 0.33
C ASP A 47 -0.15 -6.61 -0.27
N SER A 48 -0.70 -6.15 -1.39
CA SER A 48 -0.25 -4.95 -2.09
C SER A 48 -1.41 -4.02 -2.37
N TRP A 49 -1.14 -2.72 -2.36
CA TRP A 49 -2.18 -1.72 -2.55
C TRP A 49 -1.74 -0.65 -3.55
N PRO A 50 -2.61 -0.25 -4.49
CA PRO A 50 -2.27 0.76 -5.48
C PRO A 50 -1.96 2.11 -4.81
N CYS A 51 -0.97 2.80 -5.35
CA CYS A 51 -0.65 4.16 -4.97
C CYS A 51 -1.68 5.16 -5.50
N PHE A 52 -1.66 6.37 -4.96
CA PHE A 52 -2.52 7.47 -5.40
C PHE A 52 -2.44 7.74 -6.91
N THR A 53 -1.26 7.56 -7.53
CA THR A 53 -1.07 7.73 -8.97
C THR A 53 -0.51 6.46 -9.61
N SER A 54 -0.90 6.20 -10.85
CA SER A 54 -0.44 5.04 -11.62
C SER A 54 1.06 5.08 -11.92
N ASN A 55 1.63 6.29 -12.07
CA ASN A 55 3.02 6.47 -12.49
C ASN A 55 4.03 6.39 -11.34
N GLY A 56 3.57 6.62 -10.10
CA GLY A 56 4.43 6.63 -8.92
C GLY A 56 3.68 6.85 -7.61
N CYS A 57 4.33 6.49 -6.51
CA CYS A 57 3.76 6.69 -5.20
C CYS A 57 4.10 8.09 -4.68
N TYR A 58 3.06 8.90 -4.42
CA TYR A 58 3.26 10.21 -3.82
C TYR A 58 3.71 10.05 -2.37
N THR A 59 4.82 10.70 -2.01
CA THR A 59 5.34 10.69 -0.63
C THR A 59 5.43 12.09 -0.07
N LYS A 60 5.12 12.26 1.22
CA LYS A 60 5.37 13.51 1.95
C LYS A 60 5.92 13.26 3.34
N ALA A 61 6.57 14.28 3.91
CA ALA A 61 6.88 14.29 5.33
C ALA A 61 5.61 14.49 6.16
N GLY A 62 5.59 13.91 7.35
CA GLY A 62 4.46 13.92 8.27
C GLY A 62 4.88 13.56 9.69
N GLY A 63 3.94 13.06 10.49
CA GLY A 63 4.20 12.62 11.86
C GLY A 63 5.14 11.42 11.91
N SER A 64 5.91 11.31 12.99
CA SER A 64 6.81 10.18 13.20
C SER A 64 6.04 8.88 13.43
N TYR A 65 6.59 7.78 12.95
CA TYR A 65 6.07 6.43 13.14
C TYR A 65 7.18 5.43 13.38
N THR A 66 6.78 4.32 13.98
CA THR A 66 7.56 3.09 14.07
C THR A 66 6.66 1.97 13.57
N CYS A 67 7.14 1.13 12.65
CA CYS A 67 6.31 0.15 11.96
C CYS A 67 5.77 -0.94 12.90
N TRP A 68 6.67 -1.53 13.67
CA TRP A 68 6.41 -2.51 14.73
C TRP A 68 7.52 -2.36 15.78
N SER A 69 7.38 -3.03 16.93
CA SER A 69 8.41 -2.97 17.98
C SER A 69 9.75 -3.50 17.47
N GLY A 70 10.80 -2.69 17.52
CA GLY A 70 12.11 -3.02 16.94
C GLY A 70 12.21 -2.90 15.41
N GLY A 71 11.15 -2.45 14.75
CA GLY A 71 11.11 -2.20 13.32
C GLY A 71 11.70 -0.83 12.93
N PRO A 72 11.75 -0.53 11.62
CA PRO A 72 12.20 0.75 11.14
C PRO A 72 11.23 1.86 11.57
N SER A 73 11.81 3.04 11.78
CA SER A 73 11.08 4.25 12.09
C SER A 73 11.35 5.32 11.05
N GLY A 74 10.45 6.27 10.92
CA GLY A 74 10.60 7.38 9.99
C GLY A 74 9.49 8.40 10.16
N ASN A 75 9.45 9.35 9.25
CA ASN A 75 8.46 10.43 9.21
C ASN A 75 7.93 10.68 7.79
N ARG A 76 8.25 9.80 6.83
CA ARG A 76 7.75 9.87 5.45
C ARG A 76 6.59 8.93 5.22
N TRP A 77 5.55 9.42 4.57
CA TRP A 77 4.32 8.68 4.33
C TRP A 77 4.02 8.61 2.84
N VAL A 78 3.45 7.50 2.42
CA VAL A 78 3.04 7.21 1.04
C VAL A 78 1.53 7.31 0.94
N LYS A 79 1.04 7.97 -0.11
CA LYS A 79 -0.38 8.09 -0.40
C LYS A 79 -0.86 6.91 -1.24
N VAL A 80 -1.88 6.21 -0.77
CA VAL A 80 -2.49 5.03 -1.41
C VAL A 80 -3.94 5.29 -1.76
N ALA A 81 -4.43 4.64 -2.82
CA ALA A 81 -5.84 4.66 -3.19
C ALA A 81 -6.63 3.70 -2.30
N TRP A 82 -7.74 4.15 -1.72
CA TRP A 82 -8.52 3.37 -0.76
C TRP A 82 -10.02 3.51 -1.06
N GLY A 83 -10.53 2.67 -1.96
CA GLY A 83 -11.86 2.85 -2.53
C GLY A 83 -11.99 4.20 -3.23
N ASP A 84 -13.01 4.97 -2.88
CA ASP A 84 -13.22 6.35 -3.38
C ASP A 84 -12.37 7.41 -2.67
N PHE A 85 -11.60 7.01 -1.66
CA PHE A 85 -10.78 7.91 -0.84
C PHE A 85 -9.30 7.62 -0.99
N TYR A 86 -8.50 8.40 -0.28
CA TYR A 86 -7.06 8.21 -0.20
C TYR A 86 -6.61 8.08 1.24
N GLY A 87 -5.60 7.24 1.44
CA GLY A 87 -5.01 7.04 2.75
C GLY A 87 -3.50 7.22 2.73
N TRP A 88 -2.94 7.22 3.93
CA TRP A 88 -1.51 7.34 4.16
C TRP A 88 -1.00 6.11 4.88
N VAL A 89 0.10 5.57 4.35
CA VAL A 89 0.85 4.50 4.98
C VAL A 89 2.29 4.93 5.23
N PRO A 90 2.89 4.50 6.34
CA PRO A 90 4.27 4.81 6.65
C PRO A 90 5.23 4.17 5.62
N GLN A 91 6.05 4.99 4.96
CA GLN A 91 6.93 4.56 3.86
C GLN A 91 7.92 3.48 4.27
N SER A 92 8.53 3.54 5.46
CA SER A 92 9.52 2.54 5.87
C SER A 92 8.90 1.19 6.24
N CYS A 93 7.57 1.12 6.36
CA CYS A 93 6.85 -0.13 6.68
C CYS A 93 6.36 -0.86 5.43
N VAL A 94 6.57 -0.26 4.25
CA VAL A 94 6.16 -0.80 2.97
C VAL A 94 7.31 -0.71 1.98
N ARG A 95 7.27 -1.54 0.95
CA ARG A 95 8.13 -1.38 -0.23
C ARG A 95 7.31 -0.74 -1.33
N ILE A 96 7.86 0.26 -1.99
CA ILE A 96 7.27 0.83 -3.19
C ILE A 96 7.78 0.04 -4.38
N GLY A 97 6.90 -0.40 -5.26
CA GLY A 97 7.23 -1.13 -6.48
C GLY A 97 6.16 -0.95 -7.56
N ARG A 98 6.20 -1.81 -8.58
CA ARG A 98 5.12 -1.96 -9.57
C ARG A 98 4.49 -3.35 -9.43
N ALA A 99 3.17 -3.41 -9.55
CA ALA A 99 2.38 -4.64 -9.57
C ALA A 99 2.11 -5.09 -11.02
#